data_AF-A0A6A7G8V7-F1
#
_entry.id   AF-A0A6A7G8V7-F1
#
_cell.length_a   1.000
_cell.length_b   1.000
_cell.length_c   1.000
_cell.angle_alpha   90.00
_cell.angle_beta   90.00
_cell.angle_gamma   90.00
#
_symmetry.space_group_name_H-M   'P 1'
#
loop_
_entity.id
_entity.type
_entity.pdbx_description
1 polymer ?
#
loop_
_entity_poly.entity_id
_entity_poly.type
_entity_poly.pdbx_seq_one_letter_code
_entity_poly.pdbx_strand_id
1 'polypeptide(L)'
;LLKAIERATRQEIAIMELPTRDEVTQTRIENFQKQLMNICESEDLSFFRNLFSQIEKNSELSELDLVSALLFMAQKEKPLQPVEEKFVEPRTHERSFDRDSRGRGRDRGDRNSRGDRSDRNSRGDRSDRGSRERSTDKPRGRGRPTDVELETYRLDVGRSHGVQVKNIVGAIANEADINSRFIGDIKLNDEYSTIELPKGMPEATLKHLESVYVCKRQLKIRKD
;
A
#
# COMPACT_ATOMS: atom_id res chain seq x y z
N LEU A 1 -17.40 4.79 -9.78
CA LEU A 1 -16.53 5.61 -10.64
C LEU A 1 -16.58 5.12 -12.09
N LEU A 2 -16.31 3.83 -12.37
CA LEU A 2 -16.45 3.22 -13.70
C LEU A 2 -17.80 3.51 -14.39
N LYS A 3 -18.93 3.24 -13.72
CA LYS A 3 -20.28 3.55 -14.24
C LYS A 3 -20.53 5.02 -14.58
N ALA A 4 -19.81 5.96 -13.97
CA ALA A 4 -19.92 7.39 -14.27
C ALA A 4 -19.13 7.75 -15.53
N ILE A 5 -18.00 7.08 -15.75
CA ILE A 5 -17.17 7.21 -16.95
C ILE A 5 -17.92 6.57 -18.14
N GLU A 6 -18.47 5.37 -18.00
CA GLU A 6 -19.28 4.70 -19.03
C GLU A 6 -20.50 5.52 -19.45
N ARG A 7 -21.17 6.19 -18.50
CA ARG A 7 -22.28 7.12 -18.83
C ARG A 7 -21.83 8.38 -19.56
N ALA A 8 -20.63 8.88 -19.26
CA ALA A 8 -20.07 10.06 -19.92
C ALA A 8 -19.56 9.75 -21.33
N THR A 9 -18.97 8.57 -21.53
CA THR A 9 -18.41 8.13 -22.83
C THR A 9 -19.38 7.31 -23.67
N ARG A 10 -20.51 6.87 -23.11
CA ARG A 10 -21.51 5.96 -23.73
C ARG A 10 -20.90 4.67 -24.29
N GLN A 11 -19.78 4.23 -23.71
CA GLN A 11 -19.11 2.99 -24.07
C GLN A 11 -18.97 2.11 -22.83
N GLU A 12 -19.33 0.84 -22.96
CA GLU A 12 -19.09 -0.15 -21.91
C GLU A 12 -17.60 -0.48 -21.87
N ILE A 13 -17.01 -0.44 -20.67
CA ILE A 13 -15.60 -0.78 -20.47
C ILE A 13 -15.55 -2.29 -20.23
N ALA A 14 -15.10 -3.04 -21.24
CA ALA A 14 -14.88 -4.47 -21.09
C ALA A 14 -13.78 -4.72 -20.06
N ILE A 15 -14.06 -5.58 -19.07
CA ILE A 15 -13.07 -6.04 -18.10
C ILE A 15 -12.12 -6.97 -18.85
N MET A 16 -10.87 -6.55 -19.00
CA MET A 16 -9.81 -7.41 -19.53
C MET A 16 -9.14 -8.13 -18.36
N GLU A 17 -8.79 -9.39 -18.59
CA GLU A 17 -7.95 -10.13 -17.67
C GLU A 17 -6.51 -9.62 -17.76
N LEU A 18 -5.82 -9.60 -16.63
CA LEU A 18 -4.41 -9.27 -16.62
C LEU A 18 -3.64 -10.42 -17.28
N PRO A 19 -2.73 -10.13 -18.23
CA PRO A 19 -1.94 -11.18 -18.87
C PRO A 19 -1.11 -11.89 -17.81
N THR A 20 -0.94 -13.20 -17.99
CA THR A 20 -0.16 -14.01 -17.07
C THR A 20 1.32 -13.63 -17.13
N ARG A 21 2.08 -13.94 -16.07
CA ARG A 21 3.52 -13.65 -16.02
C ARG A 21 4.26 -14.28 -17.21
N ASP A 22 3.86 -15.49 -17.59
CA ASP A 22 4.51 -16.23 -18.66
C ASP A 22 4.22 -15.60 -20.02
N GLU A 23 2.99 -15.10 -20.24
CA GLU A 23 2.63 -14.33 -21.45
C GLU A 23 3.40 -13.00 -21.54
N VAL A 24 3.54 -12.28 -20.41
CA VAL A 24 4.33 -11.04 -20.36
C VAL A 24 5.81 -11.33 -20.66
N THR A 25 6.35 -12.41 -20.10
CA THR A 25 7.73 -12.84 -20.34
C THR A 25 7.95 -13.17 -21.80
N GLN A 26 7.03 -13.94 -22.39
CA GLN A 26 7.10 -14.35 -23.79
C GLN A 26 7.04 -13.12 -24.72
N THR A 27 6.12 -12.19 -24.47
CA THR A 27 6.02 -10.95 -25.25
C THR A 27 7.29 -10.09 -25.13
N ARG A 28 7.93 -10.05 -23.95
CA ARG A 28 9.20 -9.35 -23.75
C ARG A 28 10.34 -10.00 -24.53
N ILE A 29 10.42 -11.34 -24.54
CA ILE A 29 11.41 -12.09 -25.31
C ILE A 29 11.24 -11.82 -26.82
N GLU A 30 10.00 -11.87 -27.31
CA GLU A 30 9.71 -11.63 -28.72
C GLU A 30 10.06 -10.20 -29.16
N ASN A 31 9.73 -9.20 -28.33
CA ASN A 31 10.08 -7.82 -28.63
C ASN A 31 11.60 -7.61 -28.63
N PHE A 32 12.32 -8.25 -27.70
CA PHE A 32 13.78 -8.19 -27.64
C PHE A 32 14.42 -8.86 -28.87
N GLN A 33 13.91 -10.02 -29.31
CA GLN A 33 14.37 -10.67 -30.54
C GLN A 33 14.16 -9.79 -31.77
N LYS A 34 13.00 -9.13 -31.88
CA LYS A 34 12.72 -8.18 -32.97
C LYS A 34 13.70 -7.01 -32.95
N GLN A 35 14.03 -6.48 -31.77
CA GLN A 35 15.03 -5.42 -31.63
C GLN A 35 16.41 -5.88 -32.11
N LEU A 36 16.85 -7.09 -31.74
CA LEU A 36 18.12 -7.64 -32.21
C LEU A 36 18.13 -7.81 -33.73
N MET A 37 17.07 -8.33 -34.32
CA MET A 37 16.96 -8.48 -35.78
C MET A 37 17.06 -7.12 -36.48
N ASN A 38 16.32 -6.11 -35.99
CA ASN A 38 16.36 -4.76 -36.55
C ASN A 38 17.76 -4.15 -36.49
N ILE A 39 18.48 -4.30 -35.37
CA ILE A 39 19.85 -3.78 -35.22
C ILE A 39 20.81 -4.48 -36.19
N CYS A 40 20.70 -5.81 -36.31
CA CYS A 40 21.51 -6.58 -37.26
C CYS A 40 21.28 -6.20 -38.72
N GLU A 41 20.08 -5.73 -39.08
CA GLU A 41 19.75 -5.30 -40.44
C GLU A 41 20.10 -3.83 -40.71
N SER A 42 20.00 -2.95 -39.70
CA SER A 42 20.10 -1.50 -39.90
C SER A 42 21.47 -0.91 -39.58
N GLU A 43 22.28 -1.54 -38.74
CA GLU A 43 23.55 -0.99 -38.27
C GLU A 43 24.76 -1.80 -38.75
N ASP A 44 25.89 -1.11 -38.93
CA ASP A 44 27.16 -1.77 -39.22
C ASP A 44 27.81 -2.28 -37.91
N LEU A 45 27.82 -3.60 -37.75
CA LEU A 45 28.36 -4.29 -36.59
C LEU A 45 29.86 -4.62 -36.72
N SER A 46 30.54 -4.14 -37.76
CA SER A 46 31.96 -4.43 -38.03
C SER A 46 32.90 -4.10 -36.86
N PHE A 47 32.70 -2.95 -36.20
CA PHE A 47 33.46 -2.55 -35.01
C PHE A 47 33.25 -3.51 -33.84
N PHE A 48 32.00 -3.85 -33.52
CA PHE A 48 31.65 -4.73 -32.40
C PHE A 48 32.12 -6.18 -32.63
N ARG A 49 32.11 -6.65 -33.88
CA ARG A 49 32.68 -7.97 -34.24
C ARG A 49 34.19 -8.02 -33.99
N ASN A 50 34.92 -6.97 -34.33
CA ASN A 50 36.36 -6.90 -34.04
C ASN A 50 36.63 -6.85 -32.54
N LEU A 51 35.84 -6.09 -31.78
CA LEU A 51 35.92 -6.03 -30.32
C LEU A 51 35.64 -7.41 -29.69
N PHE A 52 34.62 -8.12 -30.16
CA PHE A 52 34.28 -9.46 -29.69
C PHE A 52 35.45 -10.43 -29.92
N SER A 53 36.05 -10.43 -31.13
CA SER A 53 37.21 -11.27 -31.43
C SER A 53 38.45 -10.95 -30.56
N GLN A 54 38.63 -9.69 -30.16
CA GLN A 54 39.68 -9.32 -29.20
C GLN A 54 39.40 -9.86 -27.80
N ILE A 55 38.15 -9.77 -27.33
CA ILE A 55 37.74 -10.28 -26.02
C ILE A 55 37.87 -11.79 -25.97
N GLU A 56 37.44 -12.48 -27.03
CA GLU A 56 37.56 -13.93 -27.18
C GLU A 56 39.02 -14.39 -27.14
N LYS A 57 39.93 -13.70 -27.84
CA LYS A 57 41.37 -14.05 -27.79
C LYS A 57 42.01 -13.85 -26.42
N ASN A 58 41.49 -12.91 -25.63
CA ASN A 58 42.02 -12.59 -24.32
C ASN A 58 41.38 -13.42 -23.19
N SER A 59 40.30 -14.15 -23.48
CA SER A 59 39.50 -14.86 -22.48
C SER A 59 39.39 -16.34 -22.85
N GLU A 60 39.62 -17.25 -21.92
CA GLU A 60 39.39 -18.70 -22.13
C GLU A 60 37.89 -19.08 -22.05
N LEU A 61 36.99 -18.10 -22.20
CA LEU A 61 35.54 -18.30 -22.04
C LEU A 61 34.91 -18.73 -23.36
N SER A 62 33.89 -19.58 -23.25
CA SER A 62 33.07 -19.98 -24.41
C SER A 62 32.36 -18.77 -25.02
N GLU A 63 32.21 -18.76 -26.35
CA GLU A 63 31.43 -17.75 -27.07
C GLU A 63 30.03 -17.57 -26.45
N LEU A 64 29.40 -18.68 -26.05
CA LEU A 64 28.08 -18.69 -25.44
C LEU A 64 28.05 -17.99 -24.08
N ASP A 65 29.11 -18.13 -23.27
CA ASP A 65 29.18 -17.52 -21.94
C ASP A 65 29.39 -16.01 -22.05
N LEU A 66 30.23 -15.58 -23.00
CA LEU A 66 30.44 -14.17 -23.32
C LEU A 66 29.15 -13.51 -23.82
N VAL A 67 28.45 -14.15 -24.77
CA VAL A 67 27.17 -13.64 -25.28
C VAL A 67 26.12 -13.62 -24.17
N SER A 68 26.07 -14.64 -23.31
CA SER A 68 25.15 -14.69 -22.18
C SER A 68 25.43 -13.59 -21.15
N ALA A 69 26.71 -13.29 -20.89
CA ALA A 69 27.11 -12.19 -20.00
C ALA A 69 26.72 -10.83 -20.58
N LEU A 70 26.91 -10.62 -21.89
CA LEU A 70 26.47 -9.40 -22.59
C LEU A 70 24.95 -9.27 -22.59
N LEU A 71 24.23 -10.37 -22.82
CA LEU A 71 22.78 -10.43 -22.77
C LEU A 71 22.27 -10.06 -21.37
N PHE A 72 22.90 -10.62 -20.33
CA PHE A 72 22.59 -10.29 -18.94
C PHE A 72 22.86 -8.82 -18.63
N MET A 73 23.97 -8.26 -19.15
CA MET A 73 24.30 -6.84 -18.98
C MET A 73 23.31 -5.92 -19.68
N ALA A 74 22.88 -6.25 -20.90
CA ALA A 74 21.88 -5.48 -21.65
C ALA A 74 20.50 -5.50 -20.95
N GLN A 75 20.16 -6.60 -20.29
CA GLN A 75 18.85 -6.76 -19.65
C GLN A 75 18.74 -6.21 -18.22
N LYS A 76 19.81 -5.60 -17.67
CA LYS A 76 19.83 -5.10 -16.28
C LYS A 76 18.71 -4.10 -15.97
N GLU A 77 18.38 -3.23 -16.92
CA GLU A 77 17.35 -2.18 -16.70
C GLU A 77 15.93 -2.67 -16.93
N LYS A 78 15.73 -3.74 -17.72
CA LYS A 78 14.41 -4.26 -18.07
C LYS A 78 14.43 -5.78 -18.02
N PRO A 79 14.43 -6.44 -16.86
CA PRO A 79 14.61 -7.89 -16.79
C PRO A 79 13.56 -8.65 -17.65
N LEU A 80 14.03 -9.62 -18.46
CA LEU A 80 13.15 -10.46 -19.29
C LEU A 80 12.15 -11.22 -18.42
N GLN A 81 12.62 -11.68 -17.27
CA GLN A 81 11.81 -12.29 -16.23
C GLN A 81 11.45 -11.22 -15.18
N PRO A 82 10.19 -10.81 -15.09
CA PRO A 82 9.76 -9.89 -14.03
C PRO A 82 10.07 -10.51 -12.66
N VAL A 83 10.73 -9.75 -11.78
CA VAL A 83 10.89 -10.14 -10.38
C VAL A 83 9.50 -10.22 -9.77
N GLU A 84 9.24 -11.23 -8.92
CA GLU A 84 7.96 -11.43 -8.24
C GLU A 84 7.65 -10.23 -7.33
N GLU A 85 7.00 -9.21 -7.86
CA GLU A 85 6.29 -8.26 -7.04
C GLU A 85 5.07 -9.00 -6.47
N LYS A 86 5.12 -9.31 -5.17
CA LYS A 86 3.97 -9.82 -4.43
C LYS A 86 2.84 -8.84 -4.63
N PHE A 87 1.91 -9.16 -5.52
CA PHE A 87 0.69 -8.38 -5.72
C PHE A 87 -0.01 -8.29 -4.37
N VAL A 88 0.09 -7.12 -3.74
CA VAL A 88 -0.76 -6.78 -2.62
C VAL A 88 -2.12 -6.51 -3.26
N GLU A 89 -3.02 -7.50 -3.19
CA GLU A 89 -4.39 -7.31 -3.66
C GLU A 89 -4.92 -5.99 -3.08
N PRO A 90 -5.44 -5.07 -3.94
CA PRO A 90 -6.00 -3.83 -3.45
C PRO A 90 -7.15 -4.21 -2.52
N ARG A 91 -6.99 -3.91 -1.21
CA ARG A 91 -8.01 -4.19 -0.19
C ARG A 91 -9.35 -3.67 -0.69
N THR A 92 -10.21 -4.58 -1.13
CA THR A 92 -11.57 -4.24 -1.54
C THR A 92 -12.19 -3.55 -0.34
N HIS A 93 -12.56 -2.27 -0.50
CA HIS A 93 -13.37 -1.56 0.47
C HIS A 93 -14.81 -2.08 0.36
N GLU A 94 -15.00 -3.39 0.55
CA GLU A 94 -16.29 -3.90 0.98
C GLU A 94 -16.47 -3.46 2.43
N ARG A 95 -16.92 -2.21 2.58
CA ARG A 95 -17.53 -1.76 3.82
C ARG A 95 -18.74 -2.67 4.01
N SER A 96 -18.57 -3.70 4.82
CA SER A 96 -19.66 -4.46 5.39
C SER A 96 -20.61 -3.44 6.02
N PHE A 97 -21.73 -3.17 5.35
CA PHE A 97 -22.86 -2.43 5.90
C PHE A 97 -23.58 -3.35 6.90
N ASP A 98 -22.86 -3.84 7.90
CA ASP A 98 -23.40 -4.57 9.05
C ASP A 98 -23.33 -3.66 10.28
N ARG A 99 -23.95 -2.49 10.15
CA ARG A 99 -24.17 -1.60 11.30
C ARG A 99 -25.60 -1.11 11.29
N ASP A 100 -26.30 -1.52 12.34
CA ASP A 100 -27.60 -1.04 12.84
C ASP A 100 -28.88 -1.78 12.39
N SER A 101 -28.99 -3.05 12.80
CA SER A 101 -30.30 -3.71 13.05
C SER A 101 -30.59 -3.91 14.54
N ARG A 102 -30.06 -3.06 15.43
CA ARG A 102 -30.41 -3.10 16.86
C ARG A 102 -30.72 -1.71 17.43
N GLY A 103 -32.02 -1.43 17.49
CA GLY A 103 -32.59 -0.59 18.54
C GLY A 103 -32.74 0.89 18.21
N ARG A 104 -33.82 1.26 17.52
CA ARG A 104 -34.54 2.50 17.83
C ARG A 104 -36.04 2.24 17.83
N GLY A 105 -36.57 2.11 19.05
CA GLY A 105 -37.97 2.37 19.29
C GLY A 105 -38.31 3.78 18.82
N ARG A 106 -39.41 3.89 18.08
CA ARG A 106 -40.20 5.10 18.03
C ARG A 106 -41.66 4.69 17.95
N ASP A 107 -42.29 4.77 19.12
CA ASP A 107 -43.73 4.89 19.29
C ASP A 107 -44.38 5.66 18.15
N ARG A 108 -45.26 5.00 17.41
CA ARG A 108 -46.43 5.61 16.79
C ARG A 108 -47.55 4.58 16.82
N GLY A 109 -48.51 4.86 17.69
CA GLY A 109 -49.49 3.91 18.18
C GLY A 109 -50.40 3.36 17.10
N ASP A 110 -50.85 2.15 17.36
CA ASP A 110 -52.08 1.64 16.79
C ASP A 110 -52.97 1.12 17.92
N ARG A 111 -54.13 1.77 18.04
CA ARG A 111 -55.19 1.43 18.98
C ARG A 111 -56.02 0.32 18.33
N ASN A 112 -55.94 -0.91 18.83
CA ASN A 112 -57.14 -1.69 19.16
C ASN A 112 -56.84 -3.11 19.65
N SER A 113 -57.79 -3.59 20.47
CA SER A 113 -58.05 -4.98 20.90
C SER A 113 -57.52 -5.30 22.30
N ARG A 114 -58.29 -5.07 23.38
CA ARG A 114 -59.38 -5.92 23.94
C ARG A 114 -58.95 -7.35 24.31
N GLY A 115 -59.02 -7.65 25.62
CA GLY A 115 -58.95 -8.98 26.23
C GLY A 115 -57.92 -9.04 27.36
N ASP A 116 -58.25 -8.61 28.59
CA ASP A 116 -58.91 -9.38 29.66
C ASP A 116 -57.95 -10.33 30.43
N ARG A 117 -58.10 -10.32 31.77
CA ARG A 117 -57.64 -11.28 32.80
C ARG A 117 -56.30 -11.07 33.52
N SER A 118 -56.40 -10.26 34.57
CA SER A 118 -56.23 -10.58 36.00
C SER A 118 -55.24 -11.67 36.48
N ASP A 119 -54.53 -11.25 37.53
CA ASP A 119 -54.15 -11.97 38.76
C ASP A 119 -52.75 -12.60 38.94
N ARG A 120 -52.08 -12.03 39.96
CA ARG A 120 -51.39 -12.66 41.10
C ARG A 120 -50.01 -13.30 40.91
N ASN A 121 -49.00 -12.51 41.31
CA ASN A 121 -48.15 -12.71 42.49
C ASN A 121 -47.70 -14.15 42.85
N SER A 122 -46.40 -14.44 42.70
CA SER A 122 -45.52 -15.24 43.60
C SER A 122 -44.11 -15.36 42.99
N ARG A 123 -43.08 -14.73 43.58
CA ARG A 123 -42.10 -15.29 44.54
C ARG A 123 -41.05 -16.24 43.93
N GLY A 124 -39.77 -15.88 44.16
CA GLY A 124 -38.56 -16.70 43.94
C GLY A 124 -38.03 -16.56 42.51
N ASP A 125 -36.75 -16.33 42.23
CA ASP A 125 -35.55 -16.68 42.96
C ASP A 125 -34.39 -15.78 42.52
N ARG A 126 -33.60 -15.34 43.51
CA ARG A 126 -32.34 -14.61 43.32
C ARG A 126 -31.25 -15.65 43.16
N SER A 127 -30.67 -15.75 41.97
CA SER A 127 -29.33 -16.33 41.81
C SER A 127 -28.45 -15.42 40.94
N ASP A 128 -27.70 -14.60 41.67
CA ASP A 128 -26.27 -14.38 41.49
C ASP A 128 -25.71 -14.48 40.06
N ARG A 129 -25.68 -13.34 39.36
CA ARG A 129 -24.76 -13.13 38.22
C ARG A 129 -23.88 -11.95 38.54
N GLY A 130 -22.68 -12.29 38.98
CA GLY A 130 -21.61 -11.40 39.38
C GLY A 130 -21.42 -10.19 38.46
N SER A 131 -21.15 -9.08 39.13
CA SER A 131 -20.56 -7.85 38.65
C SER A 131 -19.66 -8.06 37.43
N ARG A 132 -20.15 -7.69 36.24
CA ARG A 132 -19.26 -7.33 35.14
C ARG A 132 -18.88 -5.87 35.31
N GLU A 133 -17.79 -5.69 36.05
CA GLU A 133 -16.99 -4.48 36.04
C GLU A 133 -16.79 -3.97 34.61
N ARG A 134 -16.85 -2.66 34.53
CA ARG A 134 -16.53 -1.83 33.37
C ARG A 134 -15.22 -2.32 32.74
N SER A 135 -15.29 -2.97 31.57
CA SER A 135 -14.13 -3.07 30.68
C SER A 135 -13.87 -1.68 30.11
N THR A 136 -13.05 -0.95 30.85
CA THR A 136 -12.12 0.06 30.33
C THR A 136 -11.43 -0.46 29.07
N ASP A 137 -11.36 0.41 28.08
CA ASP A 137 -10.27 0.53 27.12
C ASP A 137 -9.51 -0.76 26.79
N LYS A 138 -9.95 -1.46 25.75
CA LYS A 138 -9.10 -2.47 25.09
C LYS A 138 -8.10 -1.73 24.19
N PRO A 139 -6.80 -1.72 24.50
CA PRO A 139 -5.79 -1.12 23.62
C PRO A 139 -5.71 -1.99 22.37
N ARG A 140 -6.12 -1.44 21.23
CA ARG A 140 -5.89 -2.05 19.92
C ARG A 140 -4.48 -1.70 19.45
N GLY A 141 -3.54 -2.61 19.67
CA GLY A 141 -2.17 -2.53 19.13
C GLY A 141 -1.23 -3.34 20.01
N ARG A 142 -1.18 -4.68 19.87
CA ARG A 142 -0.30 -5.40 18.94
C ARG A 142 1.17 -4.94 19.07
N GLY A 143 1.80 -5.40 20.15
CA GLY A 143 3.25 -5.66 20.31
C GLY A 143 4.23 -4.60 19.78
N ARG A 144 4.75 -3.76 20.67
CA ARG A 144 6.00 -3.03 20.44
C ARG A 144 7.12 -3.72 21.22
N PRO A 145 8.06 -4.35 20.52
CA PRO A 145 9.46 -4.28 20.90
C PRO A 145 10.24 -3.81 19.67
N THR A 146 10.21 -2.51 19.42
CA THR A 146 11.27 -1.90 18.62
C THR A 146 12.31 -1.45 19.62
N ASP A 147 13.47 -2.12 19.64
CA ASP A 147 14.65 -1.80 20.45
C ASP A 147 15.35 -0.51 19.95
N VAL A 148 14.55 0.40 19.39
CA VAL A 148 14.99 1.57 18.63
C VAL A 148 14.47 2.79 19.37
N GLU A 149 15.38 3.68 19.77
CA GLU A 149 15.02 4.98 20.33
C GLU A 149 14.17 5.76 19.31
N LEU A 150 13.08 6.38 19.76
CA LEU A 150 12.18 7.14 18.91
C LEU A 150 12.25 8.61 19.27
N GLU A 151 12.19 9.46 18.27
CA GLU A 151 12.11 10.91 18.41
C GLU A 151 10.79 11.42 17.82
N THR A 152 10.23 12.44 18.46
CA THR A 152 9.00 13.08 18.00
C THR A 152 9.34 14.19 17.02
N TYR A 153 8.66 14.19 15.90
CA TYR A 153 8.74 15.21 14.87
C TYR A 153 7.37 15.84 14.66
N ARG A 154 7.36 17.15 14.44
CA ARG A 154 6.20 17.94 14.10
C ARG A 154 6.13 18.17 12.59
N LEU A 155 4.92 18.10 12.06
CA LEU A 155 4.57 18.29 10.66
C LEU A 155 3.59 19.46 10.54
N ASP A 156 3.82 20.37 9.58
CA ASP A 156 2.93 21.52 9.30
C ASP A 156 1.70 21.11 8.45
N VAL A 157 1.17 19.92 8.69
CA VAL A 157 -0.03 19.38 8.06
C VAL A 157 -0.97 18.80 9.12
N GLY A 158 -2.27 18.89 8.88
CA GLY A 158 -3.30 18.57 9.89
C GLY A 158 -4.64 18.24 9.24
N ARG A 159 -5.67 18.05 10.08
CA ARG A 159 -7.03 17.66 9.62
C ARG A 159 -7.67 18.69 8.71
N SER A 160 -7.44 19.97 8.97
CA SER A 160 -7.96 21.08 8.14
C SER A 160 -7.50 20.98 6.68
N HIS A 161 -6.33 20.38 6.46
CA HIS A 161 -5.74 20.15 5.15
C HIS A 161 -6.24 18.86 4.46
N GLY A 162 -7.19 18.15 5.05
CA GLY A 162 -7.72 16.89 4.51
C GLY A 162 -6.75 15.70 4.64
N VAL A 163 -5.69 15.85 5.44
CA VAL A 163 -4.68 14.82 5.64
C VAL A 163 -5.20 13.78 6.63
N GLN A 164 -5.05 12.51 6.28
CA GLN A 164 -5.35 11.37 7.15
C GLN A 164 -4.05 10.70 7.60
N VAL A 165 -4.08 10.00 8.74
CA VAL A 165 -2.92 9.26 9.28
C VAL A 165 -2.32 8.34 8.22
N LYS A 166 -3.15 7.61 7.46
CA LYS A 166 -2.70 6.71 6.39
C LYS A 166 -1.90 7.42 5.28
N ASN A 167 -2.21 8.69 5.01
CA ASN A 167 -1.52 9.47 3.98
C ASN A 167 -0.13 9.88 4.47
N ILE A 168 -0.02 10.25 5.75
CA ILE A 168 1.27 10.57 6.38
C ILE A 168 2.16 9.33 6.45
N VAL A 169 1.61 8.20 6.94
CA VAL A 169 2.34 6.92 7.01
C VAL A 169 2.79 6.47 5.62
N GLY A 170 1.91 6.54 4.62
CA GLY A 170 2.24 6.14 3.26
C GLY A 170 3.32 7.01 2.62
N ALA A 171 3.22 8.33 2.78
CA ALA A 171 4.20 9.25 2.22
C ALA A 171 5.59 9.09 2.85
N ILE A 172 5.64 8.92 4.18
CA ILE A 172 6.92 8.73 4.88
C ILE A 172 7.50 7.35 4.58
N ALA A 173 6.70 6.29 4.62
CA ALA A 173 7.20 4.94 4.36
C ALA A 173 7.71 4.79 2.92
N ASN A 174 7.04 5.41 1.96
CA ASN A 174 7.42 5.34 0.56
C ASN A 174 8.62 6.24 0.21
N GLU A 175 8.71 7.44 0.78
CA GLU A 175 9.79 8.36 0.43
C GLU A 175 11.07 8.14 1.23
N ALA A 176 10.94 7.83 2.52
CA ALA A 176 12.10 7.69 3.40
C ALA A 176 12.67 6.26 3.42
N ASP A 177 12.09 5.34 2.66
CA ASP A 177 12.38 3.90 2.68
C ASP A 177 12.33 3.31 4.11
N ILE A 178 11.36 3.79 4.91
CA ILE A 178 11.17 3.35 6.29
C ILE A 178 10.00 2.38 6.35
N ASN A 179 10.23 1.22 6.93
CA ASN A 179 9.14 0.30 7.19
C ASN A 179 8.16 0.90 8.22
N SER A 180 6.86 0.83 7.92
CA SER A 180 5.76 1.25 8.81
C SER A 180 5.85 0.72 10.25
N ARG A 181 6.56 -0.39 10.48
CA ARG A 181 6.83 -0.96 11.82
C ARG A 181 7.72 -0.10 12.70
N PHE A 182 8.57 0.74 12.11
CA PHE A 182 9.45 1.65 12.82
C PHE A 182 8.83 3.04 13.03
N ILE A 183 7.66 3.28 12.44
CA ILE A 183 6.88 4.49 12.67
C ILE A 183 6.05 4.27 13.93
N GLY A 184 6.18 5.19 14.89
CA GLY A 184 5.48 5.12 16.16
C GLY A 184 4.12 5.80 16.14
N ASP A 185 3.77 6.41 17.27
CA ASP A 185 2.48 7.06 17.43
C ASP A 185 2.37 8.34 16.59
N ILE A 186 1.19 8.54 16.00
CA ILE A 186 0.87 9.71 15.18
C ILE A 186 -0.31 10.43 15.82
N LYS A 187 -0.10 11.69 16.22
CA LYS A 187 -1.17 12.56 16.71
C LYS A 187 -1.50 13.59 15.64
N LEU A 188 -2.75 13.57 15.19
CA LEU A 188 -3.23 14.40 14.11
C LEU A 188 -4.11 15.53 14.70
N ASN A 189 -3.57 16.75 14.74
CA ASN A 189 -4.30 17.93 15.18
C ASN A 189 -4.88 18.66 13.96
N ASP A 190 -5.57 19.79 14.20
CA ASP A 190 -6.25 20.51 13.13
C ASP A 190 -5.28 21.21 12.18
N GLU A 191 -4.26 21.90 12.72
CA GLU A 191 -3.28 22.66 11.93
C GLU A 191 -1.96 21.91 11.70
N TYR A 192 -1.50 21.15 12.70
CA TYR A 192 -0.24 20.42 12.69
C TYR A 192 -0.44 18.96 13.12
N SER A 193 0.57 18.13 12.91
CA SER A 193 0.56 16.73 13.35
C SER A 193 1.91 16.38 13.95
N THR A 194 1.94 15.43 14.87
CA THR A 194 3.20 14.90 15.44
C THR A 194 3.33 13.42 15.10
N ILE A 195 4.57 12.98 14.86
CA ILE A 195 4.91 11.61 14.49
C ILE A 195 6.17 11.17 15.22
N GLU A 196 6.18 9.94 15.71
CA GLU A 196 7.38 9.29 16.23
C GLU A 196 8.14 8.55 15.13
N LEU A 197 9.42 8.88 14.94
CA LEU A 197 10.33 8.24 13.99
C LEU A 197 11.59 7.73 14.70
N PRO A 198 12.27 6.70 14.17
CA PRO A 198 13.46 6.13 14.82
C PRO A 198 14.64 7.12 14.80
N LYS A 199 15.37 7.18 15.92
CA LYS A 199 16.57 8.00 16.11
C LYS A 199 17.76 7.33 15.40
N GLY A 200 18.56 8.12 14.69
CA GLY A 200 19.68 7.62 13.88
C GLY A 200 19.39 7.51 12.38
N MET A 201 18.30 8.11 11.90
CA MET A 201 18.04 8.26 10.47
C MET A 201 19.12 9.13 9.81
N PRO A 202 19.58 8.79 8.58
CA PRO A 202 20.48 9.65 7.82
C PRO A 202 19.86 11.04 7.61
N GLU A 203 20.66 12.10 7.78
CA GLU A 203 20.20 13.48 7.51
C GLU A 203 19.70 13.67 6.08
N ALA A 204 20.19 12.85 5.13
CA ALA A 204 19.69 12.81 3.76
C ALA A 204 18.18 12.48 3.71
N THR A 205 17.74 11.49 4.49
CA THR A 205 16.34 11.07 4.55
C THR A 205 15.46 12.15 5.20
N LEU A 206 15.96 12.84 6.23
CA LEU A 206 15.28 14.00 6.82
C LEU A 206 15.09 15.14 5.81
N LYS A 207 16.14 15.46 5.03
CA LYS A 207 16.04 16.46 3.95
C LYS A 207 15.05 16.05 2.87
N HIS A 208 14.99 14.76 2.54
CA HIS A 208 14.01 14.25 1.57
C HIS A 208 12.59 14.44 2.11
N LEU A 209 12.35 14.08 3.37
CA LEU A 209 11.06 14.25 4.06
C LEU A 209 10.58 15.72 4.12
N GLU A 210 11.48 16.70 4.19
CA GLU A 210 11.12 18.12 4.10
C GLU A 210 10.50 18.49 2.74
N SER A 211 10.94 17.85 1.66
CA SER A 211 10.49 18.13 0.29
C SER A 211 9.23 17.35 -0.13
N VAL A 212 8.79 16.41 0.71
CA VAL A 212 7.64 15.54 0.41
C VAL A 212 6.33 16.31 0.41
N TYR A 213 5.48 15.98 -0.57
CA TYR A 213 4.13 16.51 -0.68
C TYR A 213 3.09 15.49 -0.22
N VAL A 214 2.26 15.89 0.74
CA VAL A 214 1.07 15.15 1.17
C VAL A 214 -0.16 15.99 0.88
N CYS A 215 -1.09 15.44 0.11
CA CYS A 215 -2.33 16.14 -0.28
C CYS A 215 -2.08 17.54 -0.88
N LYS A 216 -1.07 17.66 -1.76
CA LYS A 216 -0.64 18.91 -2.42
C LYS A 216 -0.03 19.97 -1.49
N ARG A 217 0.42 19.58 -0.29
CA ARG A 217 1.12 20.47 0.65
C ARG A 217 2.42 19.85 1.13
N GLN A 218 3.45 20.67 1.24
CA GLN A 218 4.77 20.25 1.68
C GLN A 218 4.72 19.89 3.17
N LEU A 219 5.32 18.75 3.53
CA LEU A 219 5.25 18.16 4.87
C LEU A 219 5.95 19.00 5.94
N LYS A 220 7.00 19.74 5.55
CA LYS A 220 7.84 20.61 6.40
C LYS A 220 8.00 20.04 7.80
N ILE A 221 8.86 19.02 7.90
CA ILE A 221 9.15 18.34 9.16
C ILE A 221 10.07 19.20 10.04
N ARG A 222 9.81 19.25 11.33
CA ARG A 222 10.66 19.87 12.35
C ARG A 222 10.78 18.95 13.55
N LYS A 223 11.94 18.95 14.20
CA LYS A 223 12.11 18.27 15.49
C LYS A 223 11.34 19.07 16.56
N ASP A 224 10.50 18.38 17.32
CA ASP A 224 9.74 18.96 18.45
C ASP A 224 10.54 18.83 19.75
#